data_AF-A0A176YYI8-F1
#
_entry.id   AF-A0A176YYI8-F1
#
_cell.length_a   1.000
_cell.length_b   1.000
_cell.length_c   1.000
_cell.angle_alpha   90.00
_cell.angle_beta   90.00
_cell.angle_gamma   90.00
#
_symmetry.space_group_name_H-M   'P 1'
#
loop_
_entity.id
_entity.type
_entity.pdbx_description
1 polymer ?
#
loop_
_entity_poly.entity_id
_entity_poly.type
_entity_poly.pdbx_seq_one_letter_code
_entity_poly.pdbx_strand_id
1 'polypeptide(L)'
;MAPHHLPFYLAPGSGTDTLMVVMGVFLIGTVLWVGTLYWKLHSLPERMAHKSQKLQFEFVAVLGLISLFTHMHIFWVAGLLLALIDIPDFGTPLRSIADSVEKIADATPGEEGEVPPASPPPADKPGTVREKEHSHA
;
A
#
# COMPACT_ATOMS: atom_id res chain seq x y z
N MET A 1 -31.82 48.37 -43.26
CA MET A 1 -30.36 48.23 -43.03
C MET A 1 -30.21 47.57 -41.67
N ALA A 2 -29.77 46.31 -41.63
CA ALA A 2 -29.55 45.60 -40.36
C ALA A 2 -28.28 46.17 -39.68
N PRO A 3 -28.18 46.17 -38.34
CA PRO A 3 -27.04 46.74 -37.62
C PRO A 3 -25.72 46.12 -38.06
N HIS A 4 -24.72 46.95 -38.40
CA HIS A 4 -23.41 46.53 -38.91
C HIS A 4 -22.45 45.96 -37.84
N HIS A 5 -22.93 45.70 -36.62
CA HIS A 5 -22.19 44.93 -35.62
C HIS A 5 -23.16 44.06 -34.82
N LEU A 6 -23.12 42.75 -35.08
CA LEU A 6 -23.69 41.78 -34.14
C LEU A 6 -22.63 41.50 -33.09
N PRO A 7 -22.98 41.48 -31.79
CA PRO A 7 -22.03 41.14 -30.74
C PRO A 7 -21.48 39.72 -30.95
N PHE A 8 -20.22 39.52 -30.55
CA PHE A 8 -19.44 38.31 -30.86
C PHE A 8 -20.07 36.99 -30.38
N TYR A 9 -20.98 37.05 -29.42
CA TYR A 9 -21.66 35.88 -28.86
C TYR A 9 -22.95 35.48 -29.60
N LEU A 10 -23.35 36.21 -30.64
CA LEU A 10 -24.49 35.87 -31.49
C LEU A 10 -24.03 35.32 -32.85
N ALA A 11 -24.66 34.23 -33.28
CA ALA A 11 -24.40 33.62 -34.58
C ALA A 11 -24.84 34.56 -35.73
N PRO A 12 -23.98 34.89 -36.69
CA PRO A 12 -24.37 35.64 -37.87
C PRO A 12 -25.18 34.77 -38.84
N GLY A 13 -26.29 35.29 -39.38
CA GLY A 13 -27.18 34.55 -40.29
C GLY A 13 -26.58 34.18 -41.67
N SER A 14 -25.38 34.68 -41.99
CA SER A 14 -24.69 34.47 -43.27
C SER A 14 -23.29 33.85 -43.12
N GLY A 15 -22.94 33.34 -41.93
CA GLY A 15 -21.57 32.91 -41.63
C GLY A 15 -21.49 31.79 -40.59
N THR A 16 -20.27 31.33 -40.32
CA THR A 16 -20.01 30.26 -39.36
C THR A 16 -20.14 30.77 -37.92
N ASP A 17 -20.99 30.12 -37.12
CA ASP A 17 -21.09 30.39 -35.68
C ASP A 17 -19.81 29.94 -34.97
N THR A 18 -18.97 30.91 -34.62
CA THR A 18 -17.66 30.67 -33.98
C THR A 18 -17.81 30.07 -32.59
N LEU A 19 -18.83 30.46 -31.82
CA LEU A 19 -19.06 29.90 -30.49
C LEU A 19 -19.51 28.44 -30.58
N MET A 20 -20.36 28.09 -31.55
CA MET A 20 -20.74 26.70 -31.80
C MET A 20 -19.51 25.84 -32.12
N VAL A 21 -18.61 26.33 -32.97
CA VAL A 21 -17.37 25.60 -33.32
C VAL A 21 -16.46 25.43 -32.12
N VAL A 22 -16.21 26.50 -31.35
CA VAL A 22 -15.39 26.44 -30.14
C VAL A 22 -15.98 25.47 -29.12
N MET A 23 -17.30 25.52 -28.90
CA MET A 23 -17.98 24.62 -27.97
C MET A 23 -17.92 23.17 -28.45
N GLY A 24 -18.04 22.92 -29.77
CA GLY A 24 -17.88 21.60 -30.36
C GLY A 24 -16.49 21.02 -30.12
N VAL A 25 -15.44 21.82 -30.35
CA VAL A 25 -14.05 21.40 -30.08
C VAL A 25 -13.83 21.17 -28.58
N PHE A 26 -14.34 22.05 -27.73
CA PHE A 26 -14.27 21.92 -26.28
C PHE A 26 -14.97 20.64 -25.78
N LEU A 27 -16.16 20.34 -26.30
CA LEU A 27 -16.90 19.14 -25.96
C LEU A 27 -16.12 17.88 -26.35
N ILE A 28 -15.59 17.83 -27.57
CA ILE A 28 -14.75 16.71 -28.04
C ILE A 28 -13.53 16.55 -27.14
N GLY A 29 -12.81 17.64 -26.84
CA GLY A 29 -11.67 17.62 -25.94
C GLY A 29 -12.02 17.11 -24.54
N THR A 30 -13.14 17.58 -23.98
CA THR A 30 -13.63 17.15 -22.67
C THR A 30 -13.99 15.67 -22.66
N VAL A 31 -14.69 15.17 -23.68
CA VAL A 31 -15.06 13.75 -23.79
C VAL A 31 -13.82 12.88 -23.89
N LEU A 32 -12.83 13.25 -24.70
CA LEU A 32 -11.57 12.51 -24.80
C LEU A 32 -10.77 12.54 -23.49
N TRP A 33 -10.76 13.68 -22.79
CA TRP A 33 -10.10 13.83 -21.50
C TRP A 33 -10.77 12.99 -20.40
N VAL A 34 -12.10 13.04 -20.28
CA VAL A 34 -12.86 12.20 -19.34
C VAL A 34 -12.73 10.72 -19.70
N GLY A 35 -12.78 10.37 -21.00
CA GLY A 35 -12.63 9.00 -21.47
C GLY A 35 -11.26 8.40 -21.13
N THR A 36 -10.18 9.14 -21.35
CA THR A 36 -8.82 8.72 -20.96
C THR A 36 -8.67 8.64 -19.44
N LEU A 37 -9.27 9.56 -18.69
CA LEU A 37 -9.32 9.49 -17.23
C LEU A 37 -10.06 8.22 -16.77
N TYR A 38 -11.20 7.89 -17.36
CA TYR A 38 -11.96 6.68 -17.05
C TYR A 38 -11.14 5.40 -17.27
N TRP A 39 -10.45 5.26 -18.41
CA TRP A 39 -9.55 4.12 -18.65
C TRP A 39 -8.40 4.05 -17.65
N LYS A 40 -7.87 5.21 -17.22
CA LYS A 40 -6.83 5.28 -16.19
C LYS A 40 -7.34 4.90 -14.80
N LEU A 41 -8.58 5.23 -14.46
CA LEU A 41 -9.24 4.77 -13.23
C LEU A 41 -9.63 3.30 -13.30
N HIS A 42 -9.91 2.74 -14.48
CA HIS A 42 -10.26 1.33 -14.60
C HIS A 42 -9.02 0.40 -14.55
N SER A 43 -7.86 0.88 -14.99
CA SER A 43 -6.57 0.17 -14.88
C SER A 43 -5.87 0.38 -13.53
N LEU A 44 -6.37 1.29 -12.68
CA LEU A 44 -5.91 1.54 -11.32
C LEU A 44 -6.11 0.32 -10.39
N PRO A 45 -7.31 -0.29 -10.33
CA PRO A 45 -7.55 -1.53 -9.63
C PRO A 45 -6.65 -2.67 -10.11
N GLU A 46 -6.36 -2.75 -11.42
CA GLU A 46 -5.56 -3.85 -11.96
C GLU A 46 -4.11 -3.82 -11.45
N ARG A 47 -3.47 -2.63 -11.45
CA ARG A 47 -2.06 -2.52 -11.01
C ARG A 47 -1.85 -2.69 -9.50
N MET A 48 -2.88 -2.41 -8.70
CA MET A 48 -2.84 -2.61 -7.25
C MET A 48 -2.94 -4.10 -6.88
N ALA A 49 -3.50 -4.95 -7.75
CA ALA A 49 -3.64 -6.38 -7.49
C ALA A 49 -2.29 -7.09 -7.31
N HIS A 50 -1.21 -6.52 -7.84
CA HIS A 50 0.15 -7.07 -7.70
C HIS A 50 0.89 -6.61 -6.44
N LYS A 51 0.39 -5.60 -5.70
CA LYS A 51 0.94 -5.13 -4.40
C LYS A 51 0.04 -5.54 -3.22
N SER A 52 -0.24 -6.83 -3.09
CA SER A 52 -0.56 -7.59 -1.86
C SER A 52 -1.36 -6.95 -0.69
N GLN A 53 -2.27 -6.00 -0.90
CA GLN A 53 -3.27 -5.57 0.10
C GLN A 53 -4.59 -6.32 -0.13
N LYS A 54 -4.62 -7.64 0.15
CA LYS A 54 -5.80 -8.51 -0.07
C LYS A 54 -7.08 -7.92 0.54
N LEU A 55 -6.98 -7.32 1.72
CA LEU A 55 -8.12 -6.72 2.42
C LEU A 55 -8.65 -5.45 1.73
N GLN A 56 -7.78 -4.58 1.21
CA GLN A 56 -8.22 -3.35 0.54
C GLN A 56 -9.05 -3.67 -0.72
N PHE A 57 -8.65 -4.69 -1.48
CA PHE A 57 -9.42 -5.16 -2.64
C PHE A 57 -10.77 -5.74 -2.28
N GLU A 58 -10.86 -6.53 -1.21
CA GLU A 58 -12.14 -7.07 -0.74
C GLU A 58 -13.10 -5.94 -0.37
N PHE A 59 -12.66 -4.94 0.40
CA PHE A 59 -13.50 -3.80 0.74
C PHE A 59 -13.97 -3.02 -0.48
N VAL A 60 -13.06 -2.73 -1.42
CA VAL A 60 -13.40 -2.03 -2.67
C VAL A 60 -14.40 -2.84 -3.52
N ALA A 61 -14.22 -4.16 -3.61
CA ALA A 61 -15.11 -5.05 -4.35
C ALA A 61 -16.51 -5.13 -3.72
N VAL A 62 -16.59 -5.25 -2.39
CA VAL A 62 -17.86 -5.28 -1.65
C VAL A 62 -18.60 -3.94 -1.79
N LEU A 63 -17.91 -2.80 -1.64
CA LEU A 63 -18.51 -1.48 -1.85
C LEU A 63 -19.05 -1.30 -3.29
N GLY A 64 -18.31 -1.79 -4.29
CA GLY A 64 -18.76 -1.80 -5.69
C GLY A 64 -20.01 -2.66 -5.90
N LEU A 65 -20.05 -3.86 -5.32
CA LEU A 65 -21.21 -4.76 -5.39
C LEU A 65 -22.46 -4.13 -4.75
N ILE A 66 -22.30 -3.53 -3.56
CA ILE A 66 -23.37 -2.80 -2.86
C ILE A 66 -23.84 -1.61 -3.72
N SER A 67 -22.90 -0.84 -4.31
CA SER A 67 -23.24 0.27 -5.18
C SER A 67 -24.09 -0.15 -6.37
N LEU A 68 -23.81 -1.31 -6.97
CA LEU A 68 -24.52 -1.83 -8.14
C LEU A 68 -25.91 -2.35 -7.75
N PHE A 69 -26.00 -3.07 -6.63
CA PHE A 69 -27.27 -3.59 -6.12
C PHE A 69 -28.22 -2.47 -5.68
N THR A 70 -27.72 -1.48 -4.95
CA THR A 70 -28.53 -0.35 -4.44
C THR A 70 -28.67 0.78 -5.45
N HIS A 71 -27.92 0.77 -6.57
CA HIS A 71 -27.85 1.88 -7.53
C HIS A 71 -27.39 3.22 -6.91
N MET A 72 -26.72 3.18 -5.77
CA MET A 72 -26.34 4.38 -5.03
C MET A 72 -24.86 4.69 -5.29
N HIS A 73 -24.62 5.68 -6.16
CA HIS A 73 -23.27 6.02 -6.64
C HIS A 73 -22.28 6.42 -5.55
N ILE A 74 -22.75 6.79 -4.36
CA ILE A 74 -21.89 7.16 -3.23
C ILE A 74 -20.96 6.01 -2.81
N PHE A 75 -21.43 4.76 -2.87
CA PHE A 75 -20.62 3.60 -2.51
C PHE A 75 -19.54 3.31 -3.55
N TRP A 76 -19.85 3.51 -4.83
CA TRP A 76 -18.86 3.43 -5.90
C TRP A 76 -17.79 4.51 -5.77
N VAL A 77 -18.20 5.76 -5.52
CA VAL A 77 -17.27 6.88 -5.31
C VAL A 77 -16.38 6.62 -4.08
N ALA A 78 -16.96 6.17 -2.96
CA ALA A 78 -16.23 5.82 -1.76
C ALA A 78 -15.22 4.68 -2.00
N GLY A 79 -15.61 3.63 -2.74
CA GLY A 79 -14.70 2.54 -3.12
C GLY A 79 -13.53 3.01 -3.99
N LEU A 80 -13.78 3.93 -4.94
CA LEU A 80 -12.73 4.57 -5.73
C LEU A 80 -11.79 5.41 -4.88
N LEU A 81 -12.33 6.27 -4.00
CA LEU A 81 -11.53 7.07 -3.06
C LEU A 81 -10.65 6.19 -2.16
N LEU A 82 -11.22 5.10 -1.64
CA LEU A 82 -10.50 4.12 -0.82
C LEU A 82 -9.41 3.40 -1.60
N ALA A 83 -9.60 3.17 -2.89
CA ALA A 83 -8.58 2.59 -3.77
C ALA A 83 -7.45 3.57 -4.11
N LEU A 84 -7.70 4.89 -4.09
CA LEU A 84 -6.68 5.90 -4.34
C LEU A 84 -5.76 6.14 -3.13
N ILE A 85 -6.19 5.78 -1.93
CA ILE A 85 -5.43 5.96 -0.69
C ILE A 85 -4.77 4.63 -0.32
N ASP A 86 -3.45 4.62 -0.18
CA ASP A 86 -2.73 3.43 0.30
C ASP A 86 -2.97 3.27 1.81
N ILE A 87 -3.78 2.28 2.19
CA ILE A 87 -3.95 1.90 3.60
C ILE A 87 -2.78 0.99 3.98
N PRO A 88 -2.08 1.23 5.10
CA PRO A 88 -0.97 0.38 5.53
C PRO A 88 -1.45 -1.03 5.90
N ASP A 89 -0.60 -2.03 5.67
CA ASP A 89 -0.90 -3.44 6.01
C ASP A 89 -0.87 -3.64 7.53
N PHE A 90 -2.06 -3.69 8.14
CA PHE A 90 -2.22 -3.96 9.56
C PHE A 90 -2.21 -5.46 9.89
N GLY A 91 -2.31 -6.36 8.90
CA GLY A 91 -2.33 -7.80 9.11
C GLY A 91 -0.96 -8.37 9.44
N THR A 92 0.08 -7.93 8.73
CA THR A 92 1.45 -8.40 8.95
C THR A 92 1.96 -8.15 10.38
N PRO A 93 1.80 -6.95 10.97
CA PRO A 93 2.17 -6.72 12.37
C PRO A 93 1.38 -7.56 13.37
N LEU A 94 0.06 -7.70 13.17
CA LEU A 94 -0.80 -8.50 14.06
C LEU A 94 -0.41 -9.98 14.04
N ARG A 95 -0.06 -10.52 12.87
CA ARG A 95 0.40 -11.90 12.73
C ARG A 95 1.76 -12.11 13.38
N SER A 96 2.68 -11.15 13.23
CA SER A 96 3.96 -11.16 13.96
C SER A 96 3.78 -11.19 15.48
N ILE A 97 2.78 -10.47 16.02
CA ILE A 97 2.47 -10.51 17.45
C ILE A 97 1.92 -11.87 17.84
N ALA A 98 1.00 -12.46 17.07
CA ALA A 98 0.47 -13.79 17.33
C ALA A 98 1.58 -14.86 17.33
N ASP A 99 2.46 -14.85 16.33
CA ASP A 99 3.59 -15.78 16.23
C ASP A 99 4.58 -15.60 17.40
N SER A 100 4.80 -14.34 17.85
CA SER A 100 5.66 -14.05 18.99
C SER A 100 5.06 -14.53 20.30
N VAL A 101 3.74 -14.39 20.47
CA VAL A 101 3.00 -14.87 21.64
C VAL A 101 2.95 -16.40 21.67
N GLU A 102 2.74 -17.05 20.52
CA GLU A 102 2.81 -18.51 20.38
C GLU A 102 4.19 -19.04 20.82
N LYS A 103 5.28 -18.42 20.36
CA LYS A 103 6.63 -18.75 20.84
C LYS A 103 6.83 -18.55 22.34
N ILE A 104 6.25 -17.51 22.93
CA ILE A 104 6.36 -17.26 24.38
C ILE A 104 5.52 -18.28 25.17
N ALA A 105 4.35 -18.67 24.64
CA ALA A 105 3.50 -19.69 25.23
C ALA A 105 4.17 -21.07 25.18
N ASP A 106 4.79 -21.44 24.04
CA ASP A 106 5.59 -22.65 23.89
C ASP A 106 6.91 -22.63 24.69
N ALA A 107 7.42 -21.43 25.01
CA ALA A 107 8.58 -21.27 25.89
C ALA A 107 8.24 -21.40 27.39
N THR A 108 7.00 -21.74 27.75
CA THR A 108 6.63 -22.06 29.14
C THR A 108 7.42 -23.30 29.60
N PRO A 109 8.29 -23.21 30.63
CA PRO A 109 9.19 -24.30 30.99
C PRO A 109 8.41 -25.47 31.57
N GLY A 110 8.33 -26.54 30.80
CA GLY A 110 7.62 -27.75 31.22
C GLY A 110 7.89 -28.94 30.31
N GLU A 111 9.15 -29.16 29.90
CA GLU A 111 9.77 -30.48 29.84
C GLU A 111 11.25 -30.39 29.46
N GLU A 112 12.01 -31.32 30.05
CA GLU A 112 13.45 -31.36 30.22
C GLU A 112 14.23 -31.48 28.90
N GLY A 113 15.28 -30.66 28.79
CA GLY A 113 16.32 -30.78 27.77
C GLY A 113 17.68 -30.51 28.40
N GLU A 114 18.17 -31.54 29.09
CA GLU A 114 19.57 -31.88 29.36
C GLU A 114 20.56 -30.71 29.57
N VAL A 115 20.96 -30.54 30.84
CA VAL A 115 22.14 -29.76 31.20
C VAL A 115 23.34 -30.23 30.34
N PRO A 116 23.99 -29.36 29.55
CA PRO A 116 25.25 -29.74 28.93
C PRO A 116 26.23 -30.07 30.06
N PRO A 117 26.96 -31.21 30.01
CA PRO A 117 27.89 -31.55 31.07
C PRO A 117 28.89 -30.41 31.24
N ALA A 118 28.98 -29.91 32.47
CA ALA A 118 29.92 -28.88 32.86
C ALA A 118 31.33 -29.29 32.38
N SER A 119 31.91 -28.47 31.51
CA SER A 119 33.31 -28.64 31.11
C SER A 119 34.19 -28.58 32.36
N PRO A 120 35.23 -29.44 32.49
CA PRO A 120 36.07 -29.45 33.69
C PRO A 120 36.77 -28.09 33.86
N PRO A 121 37.02 -27.65 35.11
CA PRO A 121 37.70 -26.39 35.36
C PRO A 121 39.10 -26.42 34.74
N PRO A 122 39.63 -25.28 34.25
CA PRO A 122 41.01 -25.21 33.77
C PRO A 122 41.93 -25.59 34.93
N ALA A 123 42.72 -26.64 34.73
CA ALA A 123 43.79 -27.01 35.64
C ALA A 123 44.76 -25.82 35.77
N ASP A 124 44.69 -25.17 36.92
CA ASP A 124 45.63 -24.13 37.33
C ASP A 124 47.01 -24.76 37.42
N LYS A 125 47.91 -24.36 36.52
CA LYS A 125 49.29 -24.84 36.50
C LYS A 125 49.99 -24.25 37.72
N PRO A 126 50.56 -25.05 38.63
CA PRO A 126 51.25 -24.51 39.78
C PRO A 126 52.46 -23.71 39.30
N GLY A 127 52.48 -22.42 39.65
CA GLY A 127 53.62 -21.55 39.49
C GLY A 127 54.82 -22.15 40.21
N THR A 128 55.83 -22.53 39.44
CA THR A 128 57.16 -22.89 39.93
C THR A 128 57.89 -21.61 40.33
N VAL A 129 57.61 -21.15 41.55
CA VAL A 129 58.48 -20.18 42.23
C VAL A 129 59.77 -20.92 42.58
N ARG A 130 60.85 -20.55 41.90
CA ARG A 130 62.23 -20.94 42.22
C ARG A 130 62.55 -20.50 43.65
N GLU A 131 62.93 -21.43 44.51
CA GLU A 131 63.79 -21.12 45.65
C GLU A 131 64.66 -22.32 46.07
N LYS A 132 65.98 -22.06 46.15
CA LYS A 132 67.07 -22.77 46.86
C LYS A 132 67.52 -24.14 46.32
N GLU A 133 68.80 -24.50 46.24
CA GLU A 133 70.02 -23.99 46.87
C GLU A 133 71.27 -24.58 46.16
N HIS A 134 72.40 -23.84 46.17
CA HIS A 134 73.81 -24.26 46.20
C HIS A 134 74.31 -25.52 45.44
N SER A 135 75.35 -25.36 44.57
CA SER A 135 76.66 -25.99 44.80
C SER A 135 77.76 -25.76 43.75
N HIS A 136 78.97 -25.43 44.24
CA HIS A 136 80.34 -25.72 43.76
C HIS A 136 80.78 -25.12 42.40
N ALA A 137 82.00 -24.59 42.19
CA ALA A 137 83.29 -24.67 42.87
C ALA A 137 84.13 -23.43 42.50
#